data_AF-A0A959QAB2-F1
#
_entry.id   AF-A0A959QAB2-F1
#
_cell.length_a   1.000
_cell.length_b   1.000
_cell.length_c   1.000
_cell.angle_alpha   90.00
_cell.angle_beta   90.00
_cell.angle_gamma   90.00
#
_symmetry.space_group_name_H-M   'P 1'
#
loop_
_entity.id
_entity.type
_entity.pdbx_description
1 polymer ?
#
loop_
_entity_poly.entity_id
_entity_poly.type
_entity_poly.pdbx_seq_one_letter_code
_entity_poly.pdbx_strand_id
1 'polypeptide(L)'
;QAGNLLGAVAGMQLLSDIPSWIFLLGIGLLAALLLWIGKVQQIAKLLGVVVALMGAAFIYVALQSDHSFPEIAGAALSPTFPAGSTLLITGLIGTTIVPYNLFLASGIGRHQDIREMRLGIILAVLIGGVISMAILIVGAQMKGVFSFAGLASALSEKTGPWAARLFSFGLLVAGFTSAVTAPLAAAVTAGSLLDRDRGNWAPDSRNFRLVWATVLGIGLFFGLTKVQPIPAIILAQAINGALLPIVAVFLFLAVNDRQLLGSTYTNGLPANIGMLFIVGLTSYLGLHHLLAAWSKAVPALAISSGATLWVKFAGTALILAWLGGKVLSGRPTRGDRRDGR
;
A
#
# COMPACT_ATOMS: atom_id res chain seq x y z
N GLN A 1 2.55 -11.45 -4.36
CA GLN A 1 2.96 -11.87 -5.72
C GLN A 1 1.93 -12.72 -6.44
N ALA A 2 1.45 -13.85 -5.90
CA ALA A 2 0.48 -14.72 -6.61
C ALA A 2 -0.77 -13.96 -7.09
N GLY A 3 -1.36 -13.14 -6.21
CA GLY A 3 -2.50 -12.28 -6.58
C GLY A 3 -2.19 -11.25 -7.68
N ASN A 4 -0.96 -10.74 -7.76
CA ASN A 4 -0.55 -9.76 -8.78
C ASN A 4 -0.54 -10.40 -10.17
N LEU A 5 0.09 -11.58 -10.27
CA LEU A 5 0.16 -12.36 -11.50
C LEU A 5 -1.23 -12.84 -11.93
N LEU A 6 -2.04 -13.35 -11.00
CA LEU A 6 -3.41 -13.78 -11.28
C LEU A 6 -4.31 -12.61 -11.71
N GLY A 7 -4.14 -11.43 -11.12
CA GLY A 7 -4.82 -10.21 -11.57
C GLY A 7 -4.44 -9.83 -13.00
N ALA A 8 -3.16 -9.91 -13.34
CA ALA A 8 -2.67 -9.64 -14.69
C ALA A 8 -3.26 -10.63 -15.72
N VAL A 9 -3.25 -11.93 -15.36
CA VAL A 9 -3.85 -13.00 -16.16
C VAL A 9 -5.35 -12.79 -16.32
N ALA A 10 -6.07 -12.39 -15.27
CA ALA A 10 -7.50 -12.11 -15.34
C ALA A 10 -7.80 -11.01 -16.37
N GLY A 11 -7.00 -9.94 -16.42
CA GLY A 11 -7.11 -8.91 -17.46
C GLY A 11 -6.94 -9.47 -18.88
N MET A 12 -5.94 -10.34 -19.11
CA MET A 12 -5.74 -10.98 -20.41
C MET A 12 -6.85 -11.96 -20.80
N GLN A 13 -7.37 -12.73 -19.85
CA GLN A 13 -8.46 -13.67 -20.09
C GLN A 13 -9.77 -12.96 -20.49
N LEU A 14 -9.93 -11.69 -20.14
CA LEU A 14 -11.06 -10.88 -20.61
C LEU A 14 -10.87 -10.35 -22.05
N LEU A 15 -9.66 -10.44 -22.61
CA LEU A 15 -9.33 -10.00 -23.96
C LEU A 15 -9.14 -11.17 -24.93
N SER A 16 -8.90 -12.38 -24.43
CA SER A 16 -8.51 -13.53 -25.22
C SER A 16 -8.82 -14.84 -24.50
N ASP A 17 -9.22 -15.85 -25.26
CA ASP A 17 -9.52 -17.20 -24.78
C ASP A 17 -8.28 -18.10 -24.58
N ILE A 18 -7.07 -17.53 -24.69
CA ILE A 18 -5.83 -18.28 -24.48
C ILE A 18 -5.78 -18.83 -23.03
N PRO A 19 -5.30 -20.07 -22.83
CA PRO A 19 -5.17 -20.66 -21.50
C PRO A 19 -4.39 -19.79 -20.51
N SER A 20 -4.93 -19.65 -19.29
CA SER A 20 -4.36 -18.81 -18.23
C SER A 20 -2.90 -19.10 -17.90
N TRP A 21 -2.47 -20.36 -18.01
CA TRP A 21 -1.10 -20.75 -17.71
C TRP A 21 -0.10 -20.17 -18.73
N ILE A 22 -0.50 -19.97 -19.99
CA ILE A 22 0.35 -19.35 -21.02
C ILE A 22 0.58 -17.88 -20.66
N PHE A 23 -0.50 -17.16 -20.34
CA PHE A 23 -0.39 -15.77 -19.88
C PHE A 23 0.42 -15.66 -18.60
N LEU A 24 0.23 -16.57 -17.64
CA LEU A 24 0.97 -16.57 -16.40
C LEU A 24 2.48 -16.70 -16.63
N LEU A 25 2.90 -17.64 -17.48
CA LEU A 25 4.30 -17.83 -17.84
C LEU A 25 4.85 -16.65 -18.64
N GLY A 26 4.09 -16.12 -19.60
CA GLY A 26 4.50 -14.97 -20.42
C GLY A 26 4.68 -13.70 -19.59
N ILE A 27 3.73 -13.40 -18.71
CA ILE A 27 3.79 -12.26 -17.77
C ILE A 27 4.95 -12.44 -16.79
N GLY A 28 5.14 -13.66 -16.26
CA GLY A 28 6.26 -13.99 -15.39
C GLY A 28 7.61 -13.79 -16.07
N LEU A 29 7.76 -14.28 -17.31
CA LEU A 29 8.97 -14.11 -18.11
C LEU A 29 9.25 -12.64 -18.39
N LEU A 30 8.24 -11.87 -18.81
CA LEU A 30 8.39 -10.45 -19.10
C LEU A 30 8.78 -9.66 -17.83
N ALA A 31 8.18 -9.99 -16.68
CA ALA A 31 8.55 -9.40 -15.41
C ALA A 31 10.00 -9.75 -15.01
N ALA A 32 10.42 -11.01 -15.21
CA ALA A 32 11.79 -11.44 -14.96
C ALA A 32 12.80 -10.71 -15.85
N LEU A 33 12.50 -10.56 -17.14
CA LEU A 33 13.34 -9.83 -18.09
C LEU A 33 13.48 -8.36 -17.69
N LEU A 34 12.40 -7.69 -17.31
CA LEU A 34 12.45 -6.31 -16.83
C LEU A 34 13.30 -6.19 -15.55
N LEU A 35 13.12 -7.09 -14.58
CA LEU A 35 13.90 -7.10 -13.34
C LEU A 35 15.38 -7.40 -13.59
N TRP A 36 15.69 -8.22 -14.61
CA TRP A 36 17.06 -8.58 -14.97
C TRP A 36 17.89 -7.39 -15.47
N ILE A 37 17.25 -6.37 -16.07
CA ILE A 37 17.90 -5.13 -16.54
C ILE A 37 18.64 -4.43 -15.39
N GLY A 38 18.20 -4.60 -14.14
CA GLY A 38 18.88 -4.03 -12.95
C GLY A 38 18.77 -2.51 -12.82
N LYS A 39 18.14 -1.81 -13.77
CA LYS A 39 17.98 -0.34 -13.73
C LYS A 39 16.73 0.06 -12.95
N VAL A 40 16.78 -0.07 -11.62
CA VAL A 40 15.66 0.16 -10.67
C VAL A 40 14.89 1.46 -10.96
N GLN A 41 15.59 2.56 -11.21
CA GLN A 41 14.97 3.86 -11.48
C GLN A 41 14.22 3.91 -12.82
N GLN A 42 14.76 3.25 -13.85
CA GLN A 42 14.10 3.18 -15.16
C GLN A 42 12.85 2.29 -15.10
N ILE A 43 12.94 1.17 -14.37
CA ILE A 43 11.81 0.30 -14.08
C ILE A 43 10.73 1.11 -13.36
N ALA A 44 11.07 1.84 -12.30
CA ALA A 44 10.12 2.70 -11.58
C ALA A 44 9.46 3.76 -12.48
N LYS A 45 10.22 4.42 -13.37
CA LYS A 45 9.68 5.40 -14.33
C LYS A 45 8.71 4.77 -15.33
N LEU A 46 9.08 3.63 -15.92
CA LEU A 46 8.22 2.88 -16.84
C LEU A 46 6.91 2.50 -16.15
N LEU A 47 6.99 1.94 -14.93
CA LEU A 47 5.84 1.55 -14.15
C LEU A 47 4.97 2.76 -13.78
N GLY A 48 5.57 3.92 -13.51
CA GLY A 48 4.84 5.17 -13.27
C GLY A 48 4.01 5.62 -14.47
N VAL A 49 4.55 5.55 -15.69
CA VAL A 49 3.81 5.85 -16.92
C VAL A 49 2.65 4.87 -17.09
N VAL A 50 2.91 3.59 -16.87
CA VAL A 50 1.94 2.51 -16.98
C VAL A 50 0.79 2.68 -15.98
N VAL A 51 1.08 3.04 -14.72
CA VAL A 51 0.08 3.37 -13.70
C VAL A 51 -0.70 4.64 -14.05
N ALA A 52 -0.06 5.65 -14.62
CA ALA A 52 -0.74 6.87 -15.04
C ALA A 52 -1.75 6.60 -16.16
N LEU A 53 -1.38 5.79 -17.16
CA LEU A 53 -2.28 5.37 -18.25
C LEU A 53 -3.48 4.58 -17.71
N MET A 54 -3.22 3.61 -16.83
CA MET A 54 -4.28 2.86 -16.14
C MET A 54 -5.18 3.77 -15.30
N GLY A 55 -4.60 4.72 -14.57
CA GLY A 55 -5.32 5.69 -13.76
C GLY A 55 -6.24 6.57 -14.59
N ALA A 56 -5.72 7.10 -15.70
CA ALA A 56 -6.51 7.89 -16.65
C ALA A 56 -7.68 7.09 -17.22
N ALA A 57 -7.46 5.81 -17.54
CA ALA A 57 -8.52 4.90 -17.98
C ALA A 57 -9.63 4.73 -16.94
N PHE A 58 -9.28 4.45 -15.67
CA PHE A 58 -10.27 4.31 -14.60
C PHE A 58 -11.02 5.62 -14.33
N ILE A 59 -10.32 6.76 -14.33
CA ILE A 59 -10.96 8.07 -14.17
C ILE A 59 -11.96 8.31 -15.30
N TYR A 60 -11.57 8.03 -16.54
CA TYR A 60 -12.47 8.20 -17.68
C TYR A 60 -13.73 7.34 -17.55
N VAL A 61 -13.60 6.06 -17.17
CA VAL A 61 -14.77 5.19 -16.96
C VAL A 61 -15.62 5.63 -15.77
N ALA A 62 -14.99 6.12 -14.68
CA ALA A 62 -15.71 6.63 -13.51
C ALA A 62 -16.54 7.89 -13.83
N LEU A 63 -16.04 8.76 -14.70
CA LEU A 63 -16.77 9.96 -15.16
C LEU A 63 -18.04 9.61 -15.95
N GLN A 64 -18.14 8.39 -16.48
CA GLN A 64 -19.32 7.88 -17.18
C GLN A 64 -20.29 7.14 -16.25
N SER A 65 -20.08 7.16 -14.93
CA SER A 65 -20.98 6.53 -13.97
C SER A 65 -22.27 7.33 -13.78
N ASP A 66 -23.32 6.67 -13.31
CA ASP A 66 -24.62 7.31 -13.03
C ASP A 66 -24.57 8.26 -11.82
N HIS A 67 -23.46 8.27 -11.06
CA HIS A 67 -23.30 9.09 -9.87
C HIS A 67 -22.94 10.53 -10.23
N SER A 68 -23.74 11.48 -9.75
CA SER A 68 -23.46 12.89 -9.97
C SER A 68 -22.23 13.34 -9.16
N PHE A 69 -21.46 14.30 -9.69
CA PHE A 69 -20.30 14.84 -8.95
C PHE A 69 -20.67 15.39 -7.55
N PRO A 70 -21.81 16.08 -7.35
CA PRO A 70 -22.26 16.49 -6.02
C PRO A 70 -22.50 15.32 -5.06
N GLU A 71 -23.04 14.19 -5.52
CA GLU A 71 -23.21 12.98 -4.69
C GLU A 71 -21.86 12.43 -4.25
N ILE A 72 -20.91 12.31 -5.18
CA ILE A 72 -19.57 11.81 -4.90
C ILE A 72 -18.86 12.73 -3.90
N ALA A 73 -18.92 14.05 -4.12
CA ALA A 73 -18.31 15.04 -3.23
C ALA A 73 -18.96 15.03 -1.85
N GLY A 74 -20.29 14.94 -1.77
CA GLY A 74 -21.03 14.84 -0.52
C GLY A 74 -20.67 13.58 0.27
N ALA A 75 -20.58 12.43 -0.40
CA ALA A 75 -20.17 11.17 0.22
C ALA A 75 -18.70 11.17 0.66
N ALA A 76 -17.81 11.83 -0.10
CA ALA A 76 -16.41 11.97 0.26
C ALA A 76 -16.20 12.84 1.52
N LEU A 77 -17.05 13.86 1.71
CA LEU A 77 -16.98 14.78 2.84
C LEU A 77 -17.77 14.31 4.07
N SER A 78 -18.69 13.35 3.90
CA SER A 78 -19.53 12.80 4.96
C SER A 78 -19.24 11.31 5.18
N PRO A 79 -18.19 10.97 5.95
CA PRO A 79 -17.81 9.58 6.18
C PRO A 79 -18.90 8.84 6.97
N THR A 80 -19.36 7.73 6.41
CA THR A 80 -20.30 6.81 7.08
C THR A 80 -19.63 5.46 7.31
N PHE A 81 -20.09 4.73 8.33
CA PHE A 81 -19.64 3.37 8.64
C PHE A 81 -20.81 2.39 8.47
N PRO A 82 -21.08 1.91 7.25
CA PRO A 82 -22.13 0.92 7.01
C PRO A 82 -21.89 -0.35 7.83
N ALA A 83 -22.99 -1.00 8.27
CA ALA A 83 -22.89 -2.25 9.01
C ALA A 83 -22.14 -3.32 8.20
N GLY A 84 -21.19 -4.03 8.83
CA GLY A 84 -20.37 -5.05 8.17
C GLY A 84 -19.22 -4.53 7.30
N SER A 85 -19.10 -3.21 7.07
CA SER A 85 -18.04 -2.62 6.23
C SER A 85 -16.68 -2.49 6.91
N THR A 86 -16.59 -2.73 8.22
CA THR A 86 -15.38 -2.49 9.01
C THR A 86 -14.16 -3.21 8.44
N LEU A 87 -14.30 -4.47 8.01
CA LEU A 87 -13.18 -5.22 7.40
C LEU A 87 -12.73 -4.61 6.07
N LEU A 88 -13.65 -4.12 5.24
CA LEU A 88 -13.34 -3.47 3.97
C LEU A 88 -12.68 -2.11 4.18
N ILE A 89 -13.21 -1.29 5.08
CA ILE A 89 -12.64 0.03 5.42
C ILE A 89 -11.25 -0.13 6.01
N THR A 90 -11.09 -1.02 6.98
CA THR A 90 -9.79 -1.28 7.62
C THR A 90 -8.80 -1.89 6.63
N GLY A 91 -9.24 -2.78 5.74
CA GLY A 91 -8.42 -3.31 4.65
C GLY A 91 -7.96 -2.23 3.65
N LEU A 92 -8.84 -1.31 3.26
CA LEU A 92 -8.51 -0.20 2.36
C LEU A 92 -7.47 0.76 3.00
N ILE A 93 -7.63 1.08 4.29
CA ILE A 93 -6.64 1.89 5.02
C ILE A 93 -5.32 1.12 5.19
N GLY A 94 -5.37 -0.16 5.57
CA GLY A 94 -4.18 -0.97 5.80
C GLY A 94 -3.34 -1.18 4.53
N THR A 95 -4.01 -1.37 3.38
CA THR A 95 -3.35 -1.55 2.07
C THR A 95 -2.78 -0.26 1.49
N THR A 96 -3.13 0.92 2.00
CA THR A 96 -2.55 2.20 1.57
C THR A 96 -1.32 2.58 2.41
N ILE A 97 -1.34 2.30 3.72
CA ILE A 97 -0.23 2.60 4.63
C ILE A 97 0.61 1.34 4.84
N VAL A 98 1.15 0.73 3.78
CA VAL A 98 1.94 -0.50 3.96
C VAL A 98 3.36 -0.16 4.45
N PRO A 99 3.86 -0.76 5.55
CA PRO A 99 5.13 -0.38 6.14
C PRO A 99 6.33 -0.35 5.17
N TYR A 100 6.40 -1.29 4.23
CA TYR A 100 7.52 -1.36 3.29
C TYR A 100 7.61 -0.12 2.37
N ASN A 101 6.49 0.56 2.08
CA ASN A 101 6.49 1.78 1.25
C ASN A 101 7.31 2.90 1.88
N LEU A 102 7.33 2.97 3.22
CA LEU A 102 8.13 3.97 3.96
C LEU A 102 9.62 3.74 3.74
N PHE A 103 10.05 2.47 3.76
CA PHE A 103 11.44 2.07 3.51
C PHE A 103 11.81 2.13 2.03
N LEU A 104 10.88 1.81 1.13
CA LEU A 104 11.09 1.93 -0.30
C LEU A 104 11.30 3.39 -0.72
N ALA A 105 10.47 4.31 -0.19
CA ALA A 105 10.60 5.74 -0.44
C ALA A 105 11.96 6.28 0.05
N SER A 106 12.40 5.90 1.26
CA SER A 106 13.71 6.33 1.78
C SER A 106 14.89 5.66 1.06
N GLY A 107 14.73 4.42 0.57
CA GLY A 107 15.75 3.71 -0.19
C GLY A 107 15.98 4.27 -1.59
N ILE A 108 14.91 4.67 -2.30
CA ILE A 108 15.00 5.22 -3.66
C ILE A 108 15.40 6.71 -3.64
N GLY A 109 14.98 7.46 -2.61
CA GLY A 109 15.18 8.90 -2.51
C GLY A 109 16.53 9.39 -2.00
N ARG A 110 17.52 8.50 -1.77
CA ARG A 110 18.80 8.84 -1.11
C ARG A 110 19.61 9.99 -1.76
N HIS A 111 19.33 10.32 -3.02
CA HIS A 111 20.03 11.37 -3.77
C HIS A 111 19.13 12.54 -4.19
N GLN A 112 17.91 12.63 -3.63
CA GLN A 112 16.95 13.68 -3.96
C GLN A 112 16.87 14.71 -2.82
N ASP A 113 16.57 15.96 -3.17
CA ASP A 113 16.29 16.98 -2.16
C ASP A 113 14.97 16.68 -1.44
N ILE A 114 14.90 17.02 -0.14
CA ILE A 114 13.72 16.75 0.70
C ILE A 114 12.47 17.43 0.13
N ARG A 115 12.60 18.63 -0.45
CA ARG A 115 11.47 19.36 -1.04
C ARG A 115 10.95 18.66 -2.29
N GLU A 116 11.85 18.16 -3.13
CA GLU A 116 11.51 17.37 -4.32
C GLU A 116 10.82 16.07 -3.92
N MET A 117 11.36 15.36 -2.93
CA MET A 117 10.76 14.14 -2.40
C MET A 117 9.35 14.40 -1.85
N ARG A 118 9.16 15.46 -1.06
CA ARG A 118 7.84 15.83 -0.51
C ARG A 118 6.84 16.12 -1.62
N LEU A 119 7.22 16.94 -2.60
CA LEU A 119 6.34 17.25 -3.73
C LEU A 119 5.96 15.98 -4.50
N GLY A 120 6.95 15.14 -4.80
CA GLY A 120 6.74 13.87 -5.49
C GLY A 120 5.80 12.94 -4.73
N ILE A 121 5.98 12.79 -3.42
CA ILE A 121 5.12 11.96 -2.57
C ILE A 121 3.70 12.55 -2.48
N ILE A 122 3.55 13.86 -2.29
CA ILE A 122 2.24 14.52 -2.22
C ILE A 122 1.46 14.27 -3.53
N LEU A 123 2.10 14.52 -4.68
CA LEU A 123 1.47 14.28 -5.98
C LEU A 123 1.12 12.81 -6.18
N ALA A 124 2.04 11.89 -5.84
CA ALA A 124 1.80 10.46 -5.98
C ALA A 124 0.64 9.96 -5.12
N VAL A 125 0.54 10.42 -3.87
CA VAL A 125 -0.54 10.05 -2.95
C VAL A 125 -1.88 10.65 -3.40
N LEU A 126 -1.91 11.91 -3.83
CA LEU A 126 -3.14 12.55 -4.31
C LEU A 126 -3.66 11.88 -5.59
N ILE A 127 -2.78 11.68 -6.59
CA ILE A 127 -3.13 11.00 -7.83
C ILE A 127 -3.58 9.56 -7.54
N GLY A 128 -2.85 8.83 -6.69
CA GLY A 128 -3.22 7.48 -6.26
C GLY A 128 -4.58 7.43 -5.55
N GLY A 129 -4.89 8.44 -4.73
CA GLY A 129 -6.19 8.59 -4.09
C GLY A 129 -7.32 8.80 -5.09
N VAL A 130 -7.12 9.68 -6.08
CA VAL A 130 -8.10 9.91 -7.17
C VAL A 130 -8.33 8.64 -7.98
N ILE A 131 -7.27 7.92 -8.33
CA ILE A 131 -7.37 6.64 -9.06
C ILE A 131 -8.13 5.61 -8.22
N SER A 132 -7.86 5.53 -6.91
CA SER A 132 -8.56 4.60 -6.01
C SER A 132 -10.05 4.92 -5.90
N MET A 133 -10.42 6.21 -5.82
CA MET A 133 -11.82 6.64 -5.86
C MET A 133 -12.48 6.28 -7.20
N ALA A 134 -11.79 6.49 -8.32
CA ALA A 134 -12.30 6.10 -9.63
C ALA A 134 -12.55 4.58 -9.73
N ILE A 135 -11.63 3.75 -9.23
CA ILE A 135 -11.81 2.29 -9.16
C ILE A 135 -13.03 1.91 -8.32
N LEU A 136 -13.24 2.56 -7.17
CA LEU A 136 -14.41 2.33 -6.32
C LEU A 136 -15.72 2.70 -7.03
N ILE A 137 -15.76 3.85 -7.69
CA ILE A 137 -16.94 4.30 -8.48
C ILE A 137 -17.24 3.31 -9.61
N VAL A 138 -16.22 2.84 -10.31
CA VAL A 138 -16.35 1.81 -11.36
C VAL A 138 -16.90 0.51 -10.77
N GLY A 139 -16.37 0.06 -9.62
CA GLY A 139 -16.85 -1.14 -8.93
C GLY A 139 -18.30 -1.02 -8.45
N ALA A 140 -18.73 0.16 -8.00
CA ALA A 140 -20.10 0.42 -7.54
C ALA A 140 -21.16 0.25 -8.64
N GLN A 141 -20.76 0.23 -9.91
CA GLN A 141 -21.68 0.00 -11.03
C GLN A 141 -22.09 -1.46 -11.21
N MET A 142 -21.39 -2.41 -10.57
CA MET A 142 -21.75 -3.82 -10.63
C MET A 142 -22.97 -4.15 -9.77
N LYS A 143 -23.80 -5.05 -10.29
CA LYS A 143 -24.87 -5.70 -9.52
C LYS A 143 -24.47 -7.14 -9.19
N GLY A 144 -24.73 -7.57 -7.95
CA GLY A 144 -24.49 -8.95 -7.51
C GLY A 144 -23.06 -9.21 -7.03
N VAL A 145 -22.63 -10.47 -7.12
CA VAL A 145 -21.33 -10.92 -6.59
C VAL A 145 -20.20 -10.40 -7.48
N PHE A 146 -19.15 -9.89 -6.84
CA PHE A 146 -17.97 -9.38 -7.55
C PHE A 146 -17.29 -10.47 -8.39
N SER A 147 -17.03 -10.14 -9.66
CA SER A 147 -16.13 -10.87 -10.56
C SER A 147 -15.58 -9.91 -11.60
N PHE A 148 -14.35 -10.16 -12.07
CA PHE A 148 -13.74 -9.32 -13.11
C PHE A 148 -14.55 -9.37 -14.42
N ALA A 149 -15.08 -10.54 -14.77
CA ALA A 149 -15.96 -10.69 -15.93
C ALA A 149 -17.28 -9.92 -15.75
N GLY A 150 -17.91 -10.00 -14.57
CA GLY A 150 -19.12 -9.24 -14.27
C GLY A 150 -18.90 -7.72 -14.33
N LEU A 151 -17.74 -7.24 -13.88
CA LEU A 151 -17.37 -5.82 -13.99
C LEU A 151 -17.20 -5.41 -15.45
N ALA A 152 -16.46 -6.20 -16.23
CA ALA A 152 -16.25 -5.94 -17.65
C ALA A 152 -17.58 -5.93 -18.42
N SER A 153 -18.49 -6.87 -18.13
CA SER A 153 -19.83 -6.90 -18.73
C SER A 153 -20.66 -5.67 -18.35
N ALA A 154 -20.70 -5.30 -17.05
CA ALA A 154 -21.42 -4.12 -16.59
C ALA A 154 -20.91 -2.84 -17.26
N LEU A 155 -19.59 -2.70 -17.43
CA LEU A 155 -18.98 -1.60 -18.17
C LEU A 155 -19.29 -1.64 -19.66
N SER A 156 -19.29 -2.84 -20.27
CA SER A 156 -19.66 -3.02 -21.67
C SER A 156 -21.10 -2.58 -21.95
N GLU A 157 -22.03 -2.94 -21.07
CA GLU A 157 -23.45 -2.63 -21.20
C GLU A 157 -23.72 -1.13 -21.03
N LYS A 158 -23.07 -0.48 -20.06
CA LYS A 158 -23.31 0.93 -19.76
C LYS A 158 -22.56 1.89 -20.68
N THR A 159 -21.28 1.62 -20.93
CA THR A 159 -20.36 2.59 -21.55
C THR A 159 -19.89 2.13 -22.93
N GLY A 160 -20.11 0.85 -23.26
CA GLY A 160 -19.81 0.24 -24.55
C GLY A 160 -18.64 -0.75 -24.51
N PRO A 161 -18.47 -1.60 -25.54
CA PRO A 161 -17.47 -2.68 -25.56
C PRO A 161 -16.02 -2.21 -25.39
N TRP A 162 -15.71 -0.98 -25.80
CA TRP A 162 -14.39 -0.40 -25.66
C TRP A 162 -14.04 -0.16 -24.17
N ALA A 163 -15.02 0.14 -23.31
CA ALA A 163 -14.80 0.39 -21.88
C ALA A 163 -14.42 -0.91 -21.16
N ALA A 164 -15.06 -2.02 -21.54
CA ALA A 164 -14.68 -3.35 -21.08
C ALA A 164 -13.25 -3.70 -21.49
N ARG A 165 -12.86 -3.46 -22.75
CA ARG A 165 -11.48 -3.70 -23.23
C ARG A 165 -10.46 -2.82 -22.51
N LEU A 166 -10.80 -1.55 -22.28
CA LEU A 166 -9.96 -0.60 -21.57
C LEU A 166 -9.78 -1.03 -20.11
N PHE A 167 -10.84 -1.48 -19.45
CA PHE A 167 -10.80 -2.06 -18.10
C PHE A 167 -9.92 -3.32 -18.06
N SER A 168 -10.11 -4.26 -18.98
CA SER A 168 -9.33 -5.49 -19.06
C SER A 168 -7.84 -5.23 -19.26
N PHE A 169 -7.51 -4.28 -20.14
CA PHE A 169 -6.14 -3.80 -20.33
C PHE A 169 -5.59 -3.13 -19.06
N GLY A 170 -6.38 -2.27 -18.41
CA GLY A 170 -6.04 -1.65 -17.12
C GLY A 170 -5.75 -2.68 -16.03
N LEU A 171 -6.56 -3.75 -15.94
CA LEU A 171 -6.39 -4.84 -14.99
C LEU A 171 -5.10 -5.66 -15.26
N LEU A 172 -4.84 -5.96 -16.54
CA LEU A 172 -3.56 -6.56 -16.98
C LEU A 172 -2.39 -5.71 -16.52
N VAL A 173 -2.43 -4.43 -16.88
CA VAL A 173 -1.40 -3.44 -16.59
C VAL A 173 -1.16 -3.30 -15.08
N ALA A 174 -2.23 -3.23 -14.27
CA ALA A 174 -2.17 -3.15 -12.82
C ALA A 174 -1.45 -4.39 -12.23
N GLY A 175 -1.89 -5.57 -12.65
CA GLY A 175 -1.34 -6.84 -12.19
C GLY A 175 0.12 -7.00 -12.60
N PHE A 176 0.47 -6.67 -13.85
CA PHE A 176 1.84 -6.73 -14.36
C PHE A 176 2.76 -5.77 -13.61
N THR A 177 2.32 -4.53 -13.41
CA THR A 177 3.08 -3.53 -12.67
C THR A 177 3.37 -4.02 -11.25
N SER A 178 2.35 -4.55 -10.57
CA SER A 178 2.51 -5.10 -9.22
C SER A 178 3.36 -6.38 -9.19
N ALA A 179 3.35 -7.18 -10.26
CA ALA A 179 4.19 -8.36 -10.41
C ALA A 179 5.68 -8.00 -10.58
N VAL A 180 6.00 -6.80 -11.04
CA VAL A 180 7.39 -6.28 -11.10
C VAL A 180 7.76 -5.54 -9.81
N THR A 181 6.88 -4.69 -9.27
CA THR A 181 7.20 -3.88 -8.07
C THR A 181 7.34 -4.71 -6.82
N ALA A 182 6.54 -5.75 -6.61
CA ALA A 182 6.61 -6.53 -5.36
C ALA A 182 7.94 -7.30 -5.19
N PRO A 183 8.45 -8.02 -6.21
CA PRO A 183 9.79 -8.62 -6.14
C PRO A 183 10.91 -7.57 -6.01
N LEU A 184 10.78 -6.45 -6.72
CA LEU A 184 11.74 -5.35 -6.65
C LEU A 184 11.80 -4.74 -5.24
N ALA A 185 10.65 -4.44 -4.65
CA ALA A 185 10.54 -3.90 -3.31
C ALA A 185 11.16 -4.87 -2.28
N ALA A 186 10.86 -6.17 -2.39
CA ALA A 186 11.49 -7.19 -1.55
C ALA A 186 13.02 -7.17 -1.66
N ALA A 187 13.58 -7.09 -2.88
CA ALA A 187 15.02 -7.04 -3.10
C ALA A 187 15.66 -5.75 -2.57
N VAL A 188 15.02 -4.59 -2.78
CA VAL A 188 15.49 -3.30 -2.23
C VAL A 188 15.45 -3.31 -0.71
N THR A 189 14.37 -3.80 -0.10
CA THR A 189 14.26 -3.92 1.36
C THR A 189 15.30 -4.88 1.92
N ALA A 190 15.48 -6.06 1.30
CA ALA A 190 16.50 -7.02 1.72
C ALA A 190 17.91 -6.40 1.65
N GLY A 191 18.24 -5.69 0.56
CA GLY A 191 19.48 -4.94 0.45
C GLY A 191 19.63 -3.88 1.54
N SER A 192 18.60 -3.10 1.80
CA SER A 192 18.65 -2.07 2.85
C SER A 192 18.90 -2.61 4.26
N LEU A 193 18.52 -3.86 4.53
CA LEU A 193 18.65 -4.50 5.85
C LEU A 193 19.93 -5.35 5.97
N LEU A 194 20.35 -5.99 4.88
CA LEU A 194 21.40 -7.01 4.87
C LEU A 194 22.71 -6.53 4.24
N ASP A 195 22.73 -5.38 3.55
CA ASP A 195 23.95 -4.77 2.99
C ASP A 195 24.77 -4.07 4.08
N ARG A 196 25.15 -4.83 5.12
CA ARG A 196 25.98 -4.35 6.23
C ARG A 196 27.45 -4.24 5.84
N ASP A 197 27.89 -5.04 4.86
CA ASP A 197 29.27 -5.12 4.42
C ASP A 197 29.37 -5.39 2.89
N ARG A 198 29.92 -4.42 2.13
CA ARG A 198 30.60 -4.58 0.83
C ARG A 198 29.79 -4.67 -0.49
N GLY A 199 28.64 -4.01 -0.64
CA GLY A 199 28.08 -3.75 -1.98
C GLY A 199 27.60 -5.00 -2.74
N ASN A 200 27.38 -6.11 -2.01
CA ASN A 200 26.86 -7.36 -2.55
C ASN A 200 25.35 -7.31 -2.87
N TRP A 201 24.75 -6.13 -2.76
CA TRP A 201 23.32 -5.86 -2.95
C TRP A 201 23.05 -4.82 -4.04
N ALA A 202 24.03 -4.57 -4.91
CA ALA A 202 23.79 -3.81 -6.14
C ALA A 202 22.62 -4.46 -6.94
N PRO A 203 21.82 -3.70 -7.69
CA PRO A 203 20.65 -4.23 -8.40
C PRO A 203 20.93 -5.38 -9.39
N ASP A 204 22.16 -5.47 -9.89
CA ASP A 204 22.67 -6.52 -10.77
C ASP A 204 23.37 -7.67 -10.02
N SER A 205 23.56 -7.53 -8.71
CA SER A 205 24.19 -8.54 -7.86
C SER A 205 23.38 -9.83 -7.76
N ARG A 206 24.07 -10.92 -7.43
CA ARG A 206 23.45 -12.24 -7.24
C ARG A 206 22.41 -12.22 -6.11
N ASN A 207 22.70 -11.57 -4.98
CA ASN A 207 21.79 -11.55 -3.82
C ASN A 207 20.50 -10.81 -4.14
N PHE A 208 20.62 -9.63 -4.78
CA PHE A 208 19.46 -8.86 -5.21
C PHE A 208 18.60 -9.66 -6.20
N ARG A 209 19.25 -10.34 -7.17
CA ARG A 209 18.57 -11.19 -8.15
C ARG A 209 17.89 -12.41 -7.54
N LEU A 210 18.54 -13.07 -6.59
CA LEU A 210 17.96 -14.21 -5.88
C LEU A 210 16.69 -13.83 -5.13
N VAL A 211 16.67 -12.66 -4.47
CA VAL A 211 15.47 -12.22 -3.73
C VAL A 211 14.29 -12.00 -4.66
N TRP A 212 14.44 -11.18 -5.71
CA TRP A 212 13.31 -10.93 -6.60
C TRP A 212 12.90 -12.20 -7.36
N ALA A 213 13.86 -13.05 -7.78
CA ALA A 213 13.56 -14.29 -8.48
C ALA A 213 12.78 -15.27 -7.58
N THR A 214 13.13 -15.34 -6.29
CA THR A 214 12.40 -16.15 -5.31
C THR A 214 10.97 -15.66 -5.13
N VAL A 215 10.78 -14.35 -4.95
CA VAL A 215 9.43 -13.77 -4.78
C VAL A 215 8.58 -14.00 -6.02
N LEU A 216 9.14 -13.77 -7.22
CA LEU A 216 8.47 -14.02 -8.50
C LEU A 216 8.14 -15.50 -8.68
N GLY A 217 9.09 -16.39 -8.38
CA GLY A 217 8.94 -17.84 -8.47
C GLY A 217 7.86 -18.39 -7.55
N ILE A 218 7.78 -17.92 -6.30
CA ILE A 218 6.69 -18.25 -5.38
C ILE A 218 5.35 -17.82 -5.97
N GLY A 219 5.28 -16.63 -6.56
CA GLY A 219 4.09 -16.14 -7.24
C GLY A 219 3.65 -17.02 -8.40
N LEU A 220 4.59 -17.43 -9.25
CA LEU A 220 4.34 -18.32 -10.39
C LEU A 220 3.88 -19.70 -9.92
N PHE A 221 4.53 -20.25 -8.89
CA PHE A 221 4.17 -21.54 -8.29
C PHE A 221 2.71 -21.56 -7.81
N PHE A 222 2.29 -20.59 -7.00
CA PHE A 222 0.91 -20.49 -6.53
C PHE A 222 -0.08 -20.17 -7.66
N GLY A 223 0.34 -19.36 -8.65
CA GLY A 223 -0.47 -19.10 -9.83
C GLY A 223 -0.74 -20.34 -10.67
N LEU A 224 0.28 -21.17 -10.91
CA LEU A 224 0.20 -22.38 -11.74
C LEU A 224 -0.61 -23.49 -11.04
N THR A 225 -0.39 -23.68 -9.75
CA THR A 225 -1.10 -24.67 -8.95
C THR A 225 -2.54 -24.28 -8.64
N LYS A 226 -2.92 -23.01 -8.91
CA LYS A 226 -4.21 -22.40 -8.54
C LYS A 226 -4.55 -22.51 -7.05
N VAL A 227 -3.58 -22.87 -6.21
CA VAL A 227 -3.74 -22.91 -4.76
C VAL A 227 -3.73 -21.47 -4.26
N GLN A 228 -4.85 -21.05 -3.67
CA GLN A 228 -4.91 -19.76 -3.00
C GLN A 228 -4.36 -19.94 -1.57
N PRO A 229 -3.23 -19.31 -1.21
CA PRO A 229 -2.68 -19.41 0.14
C PRO A 229 -3.45 -18.48 1.09
N ILE A 230 -4.78 -18.65 1.18
CA ILE A 230 -5.68 -17.77 1.94
C ILE A 230 -5.21 -17.61 3.40
N PRO A 231 -4.83 -18.68 4.15
CA PRO A 231 -4.33 -18.52 5.51
C PRO A 231 -3.06 -17.67 5.58
N ALA A 232 -2.14 -17.84 4.62
CA ALA A 232 -0.91 -17.05 4.57
C ALA A 232 -1.17 -15.59 4.20
N ILE A 233 -2.14 -15.32 3.30
CA ILE A 233 -2.58 -13.96 2.96
C ILE A 233 -3.17 -13.28 4.20
N ILE A 234 -4.07 -13.96 4.91
CA ILE A 234 -4.69 -13.44 6.14
C ILE A 234 -3.62 -13.16 7.20
N LEU A 235 -2.67 -14.09 7.39
CA LEU A 235 -1.56 -13.92 8.33
C LEU A 235 -0.68 -12.74 7.95
N ALA A 236 -0.31 -12.58 6.67
CA ALA A 236 0.48 -11.45 6.20
C ALA A 236 -0.24 -10.12 6.42
N GLN A 237 -1.56 -10.05 6.20
CA GLN A 237 -2.36 -8.86 6.50
C GLN A 237 -2.42 -8.57 8.00
N ALA A 238 -2.55 -9.60 8.85
CA ALA A 238 -2.52 -9.43 10.30
C ALA A 238 -1.15 -8.91 10.78
N ILE A 239 -0.06 -9.45 10.24
CA ILE A 239 1.31 -8.98 10.53
C ILE A 239 1.48 -7.52 10.07
N ASN A 240 1.02 -7.17 8.86
CA ASN A 240 1.06 -5.79 8.37
C ASN A 240 0.29 -4.83 9.29
N GLY A 241 -0.93 -5.22 9.70
CA GLY A 241 -1.74 -4.46 10.65
C GLY A 241 -1.05 -4.26 12.00
N ALA A 242 -0.36 -5.28 12.50
CA ALA A 242 0.36 -5.22 13.77
C ALA A 242 1.69 -4.44 13.69
N LEU A 243 2.40 -4.52 12.57
CA LEU A 243 3.67 -3.82 12.35
C LEU A 243 3.48 -2.31 12.17
N LEU A 244 2.34 -1.90 11.63
CA LEU A 244 2.02 -0.50 11.35
C LEU A 244 2.24 0.46 12.53
N PRO A 245 1.62 0.24 13.70
CA PRO A 245 1.84 1.13 14.84
C PRO A 245 3.28 1.12 15.33
N ILE A 246 3.96 -0.03 15.27
CA ILE A 246 5.37 -0.15 15.68
C ILE A 246 6.25 0.76 14.80
N VAL A 247 6.06 0.69 13.49
CA VAL A 247 6.82 1.51 12.53
C VAL A 247 6.44 2.99 12.66
N ALA A 248 5.17 3.33 12.85
CA ALA A 248 4.73 4.71 13.04
C ALA A 248 5.32 5.34 14.31
N VAL A 249 5.30 4.61 15.44
CA VAL A 249 5.92 5.03 16.70
C VAL A 249 7.44 5.20 16.53
N PHE A 250 8.11 4.24 15.90
CA PHE A 250 9.54 4.33 15.63
C PHE A 250 9.88 5.57 14.80
N LEU A 251 9.16 5.81 13.70
CA LEU A 251 9.37 6.98 12.86
C LEU A 251 9.11 8.27 13.63
N PHE A 252 8.07 8.32 14.46
CA PHE A 252 7.80 9.47 15.32
C PHE A 252 8.97 9.81 16.22
N LEU A 253 9.60 8.81 16.84
CA LEU A 253 10.77 9.01 17.69
C LEU A 253 11.98 9.45 16.85
N ALA A 254 12.26 8.76 15.75
CA ALA A 254 13.42 9.03 14.89
C ALA A 254 13.40 10.44 14.29
N VAL A 255 12.24 10.92 13.81
CA VAL A 255 12.13 12.28 13.21
C VAL A 255 12.16 13.42 14.23
N ASN A 256 12.07 13.08 15.52
CA ASN A 256 12.21 14.02 16.63
C ASN A 256 13.54 13.87 17.37
N ASP A 257 14.39 12.93 16.96
CA ASP A 257 15.70 12.71 17.56
C ASP A 257 16.71 13.73 17.02
N ARG A 258 17.12 14.65 17.90
CA ARG A 258 18.09 15.71 17.58
C ARG A 258 19.52 15.18 17.43
N GLN A 259 19.86 14.08 18.08
CA GLN A 259 21.17 13.46 17.92
C GLN A 259 21.27 12.79 16.55
N LEU A 260 20.15 12.22 16.06
CA LEU A 260 20.09 11.58 14.76
C LEU A 260 20.02 12.57 13.59
N LEU A 261 19.15 13.59 13.66
CA LEU A 261 18.86 14.49 12.53
C LEU A 261 19.44 15.90 12.66
N GLY A 262 19.92 16.29 13.85
CA GLY A 262 20.25 17.68 14.14
C GLY A 262 19.00 18.55 14.33
N SER A 263 19.14 19.67 15.04
CA SER A 263 18.01 20.54 15.44
C SER A 263 17.23 21.12 14.26
N THR A 264 17.90 21.40 13.14
CA THR A 264 17.32 22.02 11.93
C THR A 264 16.33 21.11 11.21
N TYR A 265 16.51 19.79 11.27
CA TYR A 265 15.72 18.82 10.49
C TYR A 265 14.66 18.07 11.32
N THR A 266 14.61 18.31 12.64
CA THR A 266 13.55 17.73 13.49
C THR A 266 12.17 18.31 13.19
N ASN A 267 11.13 17.51 13.43
CA ASN A 267 9.75 17.91 13.17
C ASN A 267 9.30 19.12 14.00
N GLY A 268 8.64 20.07 13.33
CA GLY A 268 7.90 21.15 13.97
C GLY A 268 6.56 20.68 14.57
N LEU A 269 5.91 21.56 15.33
CA LEU A 269 4.63 21.26 15.99
C LEU A 269 3.52 20.77 15.02
N PRO A 270 3.29 21.39 13.84
CA PRO A 270 2.25 20.91 12.92
C PRO A 270 2.53 19.48 12.40
N ALA A 271 3.79 19.18 12.08
CA ALA A 271 4.20 17.84 11.62
C ALA A 271 4.03 16.79 12.73
N ASN A 272 4.34 17.16 13.98
CA ASN A 272 4.13 16.28 15.13
C ASN A 272 2.65 16.05 15.45
N ILE A 273 1.78 17.05 15.30
CA ILE A 273 0.33 16.86 15.43
C ILE A 273 -0.18 15.88 14.36
N GLY A 274 0.23 16.07 13.09
CA GLY A 274 -0.12 15.16 12.01
C GLY A 274 0.39 13.73 12.25
N MET A 275 1.64 13.59 12.70
CA MET A 275 2.20 12.27 13.01
C MET A 275 1.55 11.62 14.23
N LEU A 276 1.17 12.37 15.27
CA LEU A 276 0.40 11.84 16.39
C LEU A 276 -0.97 11.33 15.92
N PHE A 277 -1.64 12.04 15.02
CA PHE A 277 -2.88 11.54 14.42
C PHE A 277 -2.66 10.22 13.66
N ILE A 278 -1.61 10.12 12.86
CA ILE A 278 -1.26 8.88 12.12
C ILE A 278 -0.91 7.74 13.08
N VAL A 279 -0.13 7.99 14.12
CA VAL A 279 0.19 6.99 15.16
C VAL A 279 -1.09 6.54 15.87
N GLY A 280 -2.00 7.46 16.16
CA GLY A 280 -3.28 7.16 16.77
C GLY A 280 -4.13 6.24 15.91
N LEU A 281 -4.31 6.60 14.64
CA LEU A 281 -5.06 5.82 13.66
C LEU A 281 -4.45 4.43 13.47
N THR A 282 -3.14 4.34 13.25
CA THR A 282 -2.44 3.06 13.04
C THR A 282 -2.43 2.18 14.28
N SER A 283 -2.34 2.77 15.49
CA SER A 283 -2.46 2.03 16.76
C SER A 283 -3.86 1.47 16.95
N TYR A 284 -4.89 2.27 16.68
CA TYR A 284 -6.28 1.81 16.75
C TYR A 284 -6.54 0.66 15.79
N LEU A 285 -6.10 0.79 14.54
CA LEU A 285 -6.24 -0.25 13.51
C LEU A 285 -5.43 -1.51 13.84
N GLY A 286 -4.18 -1.35 14.30
CA GLY A 286 -3.33 -2.47 14.70
C GLY A 286 -3.92 -3.26 15.85
N LEU A 287 -4.40 -2.60 16.91
CA LEU A 287 -5.13 -3.25 18.00
C LEU A 287 -6.41 -3.92 17.51
N HIS A 288 -7.16 -3.30 16.59
CA HIS A 288 -8.34 -3.91 15.99
C HIS A 288 -8.00 -5.24 15.30
N HIS A 289 -6.97 -5.26 14.45
CA HIS A 289 -6.56 -6.47 13.73
C HIS A 289 -6.05 -7.56 14.67
N LEU A 290 -5.26 -7.21 15.69
CA LEU A 290 -4.77 -8.16 16.69
C LEU A 290 -5.91 -8.78 17.50
N LEU A 291 -6.85 -7.97 17.98
CA LEU A 291 -8.00 -8.45 18.75
C LEU A 291 -8.94 -9.31 17.88
N ALA A 292 -9.13 -8.94 16.60
CA ALA A 292 -9.93 -9.71 15.66
C ALA A 292 -9.26 -11.05 15.28
N ALA A 293 -7.93 -11.10 15.19
CA ALA A 293 -7.20 -12.34 14.98
C ALA A 293 -7.25 -13.23 16.23
N TRP A 294 -7.08 -12.63 17.42
CA TRP A 294 -7.15 -13.32 18.71
C TRP A 294 -8.51 -13.98 18.94
N SER A 295 -9.60 -13.25 18.74
CA SER A 295 -10.95 -13.79 18.95
C SER A 295 -11.28 -14.96 18.03
N LYS A 296 -10.71 -14.99 16.83
CA LYS A 296 -10.82 -16.13 15.90
C LYS A 296 -9.91 -17.30 16.30
N ALA A 297 -8.71 -17.02 16.82
CA ALA A 297 -7.75 -18.05 17.19
C ALA A 297 -8.11 -18.75 18.50
N VAL A 298 -8.65 -18.03 19.48
CA VAL A 298 -9.02 -18.57 20.80
C VAL A 298 -10.43 -18.11 21.19
N PRO A 299 -11.48 -18.74 20.64
CA PRO A 299 -12.87 -18.32 20.89
C PRO A 299 -13.27 -18.34 22.38
N ALA A 300 -12.68 -19.25 23.16
CA ALA A 300 -12.94 -19.38 24.60
C ALA A 300 -12.46 -18.16 25.44
N LEU A 301 -11.52 -17.37 24.91
CA LEU A 301 -11.00 -16.15 25.52
C LEU A 301 -11.41 -14.90 24.72
N ALA A 302 -12.50 -14.98 23.95
CA ALA A 302 -13.00 -13.85 23.20
C ALA A 302 -13.51 -12.78 24.17
N ILE A 303 -12.92 -11.59 24.05
CA ILE A 303 -13.28 -10.42 24.86
C ILE A 303 -14.59 -9.83 24.30
N SER A 304 -15.48 -9.34 25.18
CA SER A 304 -16.75 -8.73 24.77
C SER A 304 -16.53 -7.51 23.87
N SER A 305 -17.48 -7.24 22.96
CA SER A 305 -17.38 -6.14 21.99
C SER A 305 -17.09 -4.79 22.67
N GLY A 306 -17.74 -4.49 23.80
CA GLY A 306 -17.50 -3.28 24.58
C GLY A 306 -16.09 -3.21 25.18
N ALA A 307 -15.59 -4.32 25.74
CA ALA A 307 -14.23 -4.36 26.28
C ALA A 307 -13.17 -4.25 25.18
N THR A 308 -13.39 -4.83 23.98
CA THR A 308 -12.46 -4.63 22.85
C THR A 308 -12.38 -3.16 22.45
N LEU A 309 -13.49 -2.43 22.47
CA LEU A 309 -13.52 -1.01 22.13
C LEU A 309 -12.70 -0.19 23.13
N TRP A 310 -12.89 -0.42 24.44
CA TRP A 310 -12.11 0.24 25.48
C TRP A 310 -10.62 -0.06 25.39
N VAL A 311 -10.24 -1.32 25.15
CA VAL A 311 -8.82 -1.70 24.97
C VAL A 311 -8.20 -0.94 23.79
N LYS A 312 -8.91 -0.82 22.65
CA LYS A 312 -8.44 -0.06 21.48
C LYS A 312 -8.23 1.41 21.81
N PHE A 313 -9.21 2.07 22.45
CA PHE A 313 -9.12 3.49 22.79
C PHE A 313 -8.08 3.78 23.87
N ALA A 314 -8.09 3.02 24.97
CA ALA A 314 -7.15 3.21 26.08
C ALA A 314 -5.70 2.95 25.64
N GLY A 315 -5.46 1.84 24.93
CA GLY A 315 -4.12 1.53 24.40
C GLY A 315 -3.60 2.62 23.45
N THR A 316 -4.46 3.09 22.55
CA THR A 316 -4.11 4.19 21.63
C THR A 316 -3.83 5.49 22.38
N ALA A 317 -4.68 5.86 23.35
CA ALA A 317 -4.52 7.08 24.14
C ALA A 317 -3.23 7.08 24.97
N LEU A 318 -2.87 5.93 25.55
CA LEU A 318 -1.61 5.78 26.31
C LEU A 318 -0.38 6.00 25.43
N ILE A 319 -0.35 5.42 24.22
CA ILE A 319 0.73 5.63 23.25
C ILE A 319 0.85 7.11 22.88
N LEU A 320 -0.28 7.76 22.59
CA LEU A 320 -0.31 9.17 22.21
C LEU A 320 0.12 10.10 23.36
N ALA A 321 -0.34 9.84 24.57
CA ALA A 321 0.05 10.61 25.76
C ALA A 321 1.56 10.50 26.02
N TRP A 322 2.11 9.29 25.92
CA TRP A 322 3.54 9.04 26.08
C TRP A 322 4.38 9.78 25.04
N LEU A 323 4.02 9.68 23.76
CA LEU A 323 4.71 10.37 22.67
C LEU A 323 4.57 11.89 22.74
N GLY A 324 3.38 12.39 23.08
CA GLY A 324 3.13 13.82 23.29
C GLY A 324 4.01 14.38 24.42
N GLY A 325 4.12 13.65 25.53
CA GLY A 325 5.00 14.01 26.65
C GLY A 325 6.48 14.08 26.24
N LYS A 326 6.97 13.15 25.39
CA LYS A 326 8.33 13.19 24.83
C LYS A 326 8.60 14.44 23.99
N VAL A 327 7.64 14.87 23.16
CA VAL A 327 7.79 16.10 22.36
C VAL A 327 7.79 17.35 23.25
N LEU A 328 6.95 17.40 24.28
CA LEU A 328 6.87 18.54 25.18
C LEU A 328 8.12 18.67 26.07
N SER A 329 8.65 17.55 26.56
CA SER A 329 9.88 17.52 27.38
C SER A 329 11.16 17.76 26.60
N GLY A 330 11.21 17.45 25.30
CA GLY A 330 12.36 17.68 24.43
C GLY A 330 12.48 19.10 23.85
N ARG A 331 11.61 20.06 24.24
CA ARG A 331 11.70 21.45 23.76
C ARG A 331 12.80 22.21 24.51
N PRO A 332 13.60 23.04 23.82
CA PRO A 332 14.56 23.88 24.52
C PRO A 332 13.78 24.87 25.38
N THR A 333 14.17 25.02 26.64
CA THR A 333 13.67 26.13 27.46
C THR A 333 14.14 27.44 26.82
N ARG A 334 13.39 28.54 27.02
CA ARG A 334 13.67 29.84 26.38
C ARG A 334 15.11 30.38 26.60
N GLY A 335 15.88 29.82 27.53
CA GLY A 335 17.29 30.16 27.79
C GLY A 335 18.29 29.57 26.79
N ASP A 336 18.00 28.41 26.19
CA ASP A 336 18.95 27.64 25.36
C ASP A 336 19.18 28.23 23.95
N ARG A 337 18.44 29.31 23.61
CA ARG A 337 18.55 30.00 22.32
C ARG A 337 19.57 31.15 22.30
N ARG A 338 20.23 31.45 23.43
CA ARG A 338 21.16 32.58 23.53
C ARG A 338 22.63 32.24 23.29
N ASP A 339 23.04 30.98 23.41
CA ASP A 339 24.45 30.59 23.33
C ASP A 339 24.90 30.05 21.96
N GLY A 340 24.09 30.24 20.91
CA GLY A 340 24.38 29.77 19.54
C GLY A 340 24.45 30.88 18.50
N ARG A 341 25.06 32.02 18.82
CA ARG A 341 25.46 33.04 17.83
C ARG A 341 26.93 32.92 17.52
#